data_AF-A0A2P7NR59-F1
#
_entry.id   AF-A0A2P7NR59-F1
#
_cell.length_a   1.000
_cell.length_b   1.000
_cell.length_c   1.000
_cell.angle_alpha   90.00
_cell.angle_beta   90.00
_cell.angle_gamma   90.00
#
_symmetry.space_group_name_H-M   'P 1'
#
loop_
_entity.id
_entity.type
_entity.pdbx_description
1 polymer ?
#
loop_
_entity_poly.entity_id
_entity_poly.type
_entity_poly.pdbx_seq_one_letter_code
_entity_poly.pdbx_strand_id
1 'polypeptide(L)'
;MFIKNFVDSESAQKEGNAKTYERLAKHYDYMNCILQNNGDQWFLGEKSFADTFLYVLSRWIKLTPLSIHDYESFKSHSVRMEADEGVKLALDRQSMKPLF
;
A
#
# COMPACT_ATOMS: atom_id res chain seq x y z
N MET A 1 0.96 13.91 -8.58
CA MET A 1 -0.34 14.22 -9.23
C MET A 1 -0.22 13.87 -10.71
N PHE A 2 -0.76 12.71 -11.13
CA PHE A 2 -0.43 12.07 -12.41
C PHE A 2 -1.27 12.55 -13.61
N ILE A 3 -2.44 13.15 -13.38
CA ILE A 3 -3.42 13.46 -14.46
C ILE A 3 -3.23 14.86 -15.06
N LYS A 4 -2.46 15.73 -14.39
CA LYS A 4 -2.20 17.11 -14.85
C LYS A 4 -1.65 17.21 -16.28
N ASN A 5 -0.96 16.18 -16.76
CA ASN A 5 -0.33 16.19 -18.08
C ASN A 5 -1.21 15.65 -19.22
N PHE A 6 -2.44 15.20 -18.92
CA PHE A 6 -3.32 14.54 -19.88
C PHE A 6 -4.65 15.26 -20.12
N VAL A 7 -4.99 16.28 -19.32
CA VAL A 7 -6.27 16.99 -19.44
C VAL A 7 -6.15 18.46 -19.02
N ASP A 8 -6.66 19.35 -19.86
CA ASP A 8 -6.44 20.80 -19.74
C ASP A 8 -7.37 21.51 -18.75
N SER A 9 -8.51 20.90 -18.38
CA SER A 9 -9.49 21.53 -17.48
C SER A 9 -9.37 21.05 -16.03
N GLU A 10 -9.54 21.98 -15.08
CA GLU A 10 -9.47 21.69 -13.64
C GLU A 10 -10.55 20.69 -13.19
N SER A 11 -11.75 20.77 -13.78
CA SER A 11 -12.85 19.85 -13.48
C SER A 11 -12.52 18.41 -13.91
N ALA A 12 -11.97 18.22 -15.12
CA ALA A 12 -11.56 16.91 -15.60
C ALA A 12 -10.39 16.34 -14.79
N GLN A 13 -9.46 17.19 -14.34
CA GLN A 13 -8.40 16.76 -13.42
C GLN A 13 -8.96 16.29 -12.06
N LYS A 14 -9.94 16.99 -11.49
CA LYS A 14 -10.60 16.59 -10.23
C LYS A 14 -11.30 15.24 -10.38
N GLU A 15 -12.10 15.07 -11.43
CA GLU A 15 -12.81 13.83 -11.71
C GLU A 15 -11.85 12.66 -11.93
N GLY A 16 -10.81 12.86 -12.73
CA GLY A 16 -9.79 11.85 -12.98
C GLY A 16 -9.08 11.40 -11.70
N ASN A 17 -8.73 12.35 -10.82
CA ASN A 17 -8.08 12.02 -9.55
C ASN A 17 -9.04 11.24 -8.64
N ALA A 18 -10.31 11.64 -8.55
CA ALA A 18 -11.31 10.93 -7.76
C ALA A 18 -11.48 9.47 -8.22
N LYS A 19 -11.64 9.24 -9.53
CA LYS A 19 -11.72 7.88 -10.11
C LYS A 19 -10.45 7.07 -9.87
N THR A 20 -9.28 7.71 -9.91
CA THR A 20 -8.00 7.06 -9.61
C THR A 20 -7.95 6.56 -8.17
N TYR A 21 -8.31 7.41 -7.20
CA TYR A 21 -8.30 7.03 -5.80
C TYR A 21 -9.39 6.03 -5.45
N GLU A 22 -10.57 6.10 -6.09
CA GLU A 22 -11.60 5.07 -5.97
C GLU A 22 -11.09 3.71 -6.45
N ARG A 23 -10.39 3.66 -7.59
CA ARG A 23 -9.82 2.42 -8.10
C ARG A 23 -8.71 1.89 -7.19
N LEU A 24 -7.88 2.77 -6.66
CA LEU A 24 -6.81 2.40 -5.75
C LEU A 24 -7.36 1.85 -4.42
N ALA A 25 -8.42 2.45 -3.88
CA ALA A 25 -9.09 1.94 -2.68
C ALA A 25 -9.56 0.49 -2.88
N LYS A 26 -10.19 0.18 -4.03
CA LYS A 26 -10.61 -1.19 -4.38
C LYS A 26 -9.44 -2.18 -4.46
N HIS A 27 -8.26 -1.72 -4.89
CA HIS A 27 -7.07 -2.57 -4.91
C HIS A 27 -6.54 -2.85 -3.49
N TYR A 28 -6.54 -1.84 -2.62
CA TYR A 28 -6.17 -2.03 -1.22
C TYR A 28 -7.17 -2.91 -0.46
N ASP A 29 -8.47 -2.74 -0.70
CA ASP A 29 -9.52 -3.62 -0.16
C ASP A 29 -9.27 -5.07 -0.58
N TYR A 30 -8.99 -5.31 -1.87
CA TYR A 30 -8.73 -6.65 -2.37
C TYR A 30 -7.52 -7.30 -1.69
N MET A 31 -6.41 -6.57 -1.54
CA MET A 31 -5.22 -7.11 -0.86
C MET A 31 -5.47 -7.36 0.63
N ASN A 32 -6.22 -6.48 1.29
CA ASN A 32 -6.64 -6.66 2.68
C ASN A 32 -7.49 -7.93 2.84
N CYS A 33 -8.48 -8.14 1.98
CA CYS A 33 -9.31 -9.34 1.97
C CYS A 33 -8.50 -10.62 1.72
N ILE A 34 -7.50 -10.60 0.83
CA ILE A 34 -6.61 -11.75 0.63
C ILE A 34 -5.86 -12.10 1.92
N LEU A 35 -5.29 -11.10 2.61
CA LEU A 35 -4.60 -11.32 3.89
C LEU A 35 -5.54 -11.92 4.93
N GLN A 36 -6.78 -11.41 5.04
CA GLN A 36 -7.80 -11.95 5.94
C GLN A 36 -8.09 -13.42 5.66
N ASN A 37 -8.31 -13.76 4.39
CA ASN A 37 -8.59 -15.13 3.96
C ASN A 37 -7.41 -16.08 4.21
N ASN A 38 -6.18 -15.55 4.26
CA ASN A 38 -4.95 -16.28 4.56
C ASN A 38 -4.51 -16.20 6.03
N GLY A 39 -5.42 -15.80 6.93
CA GLY A 39 -5.17 -15.80 8.38
C GLY A 39 -4.29 -14.65 8.89
N ASP A 40 -4.28 -13.51 8.18
CA ASP A 40 -3.62 -12.26 8.57
C ASP A 40 -2.09 -12.35 8.77
N GLN A 41 -1.45 -13.37 8.21
CA GLN A 41 -0.01 -13.56 8.31
C GLN A 41 0.72 -13.16 7.03
N TRP A 42 0.47 -13.87 5.94
CA TRP A 42 1.22 -13.75 4.69
C TRP A 42 0.27 -13.69 3.50
N PHE A 43 0.67 -12.96 2.46
CA PHE A 43 -0.21 -12.68 1.34
C PHE A 43 -0.67 -13.92 0.59
N LEU A 44 0.17 -14.97 0.51
CA LEU A 44 -0.16 -16.24 -0.16
C LEU A 44 -0.33 -17.40 0.84
N GLY A 45 -0.60 -17.11 2.11
CA GLY A 45 -0.69 -18.12 3.18
C GLY A 45 0.66 -18.55 3.76
N GLU A 46 1.75 -18.35 3.00
CA GLU A 46 3.13 -18.53 3.44
C GLU A 46 4.00 -17.33 3.06
N LYS A 47 5.11 -17.14 3.79
CA LYS A 47 6.04 -16.04 3.54
C LYS A 47 6.67 -16.20 2.16
N SER A 48 6.52 -15.18 1.32
CA SER A 48 7.03 -15.19 -0.05
C SER A 48 7.57 -13.82 -0.46
N PHE A 49 8.15 -13.74 -1.66
CA PHE A 49 8.56 -12.46 -2.22
C PHE A 49 7.37 -11.50 -2.42
N ALA A 50 6.13 -12.02 -2.54
CA ALA A 50 4.93 -11.21 -2.69
C ALA A 50 4.73 -10.27 -1.48
N ASP A 51 5.10 -10.72 -0.28
CA ASP A 51 5.01 -9.91 0.95
C ASP A 51 5.94 -8.70 0.91
N THR A 52 7.08 -8.80 0.22
CA THR A 52 7.99 -7.66 0.05
C THR A 52 7.38 -6.60 -0.88
N PHE A 53 6.75 -7.02 -1.98
CA PHE A 53 6.02 -6.10 -2.86
C PHE A 53 4.81 -5.48 -2.17
N LEU A 54 4.07 -6.29 -1.42
CA LEU A 54 2.92 -5.82 -0.65
C LEU A 54 3.33 -4.77 0.39
N TYR A 55 4.46 -4.97 1.07
CA TYR A 55 5.04 -3.97 1.97
C TYR A 55 5.39 -2.65 1.26
N VAL A 56 5.95 -2.70 0.04
CA VAL A 56 6.20 -1.46 -0.72
C VAL A 56 4.88 -0.72 -1.01
N LEU A 57 3.82 -1.44 -1.37
CA LEU A 57 2.50 -0.84 -1.63
C LEU A 57 1.90 -0.19 -0.38
N SER A 58 2.20 -0.71 0.82
CA SER A 58 1.74 -0.12 2.07
C SER A 58 2.47 1.18 2.40
N ARG A 59 3.72 1.34 1.94
CA ARG A 59 4.45 2.62 2.03
C ARG A 59 3.88 3.64 1.05
N TRP A 60 3.47 3.20 -0.15
CA TRP A 60 2.93 4.09 -1.18
C TRP A 60 1.54 4.64 -0.88
N ILE A 61 0.75 3.98 -0.02
CA ILE A 61 -0.56 4.50 0.37
C ILE A 61 -0.44 5.89 1.02
N LYS A 62 0.66 6.17 1.74
CA LYS A 62 0.96 7.48 2.35
C LYS A 62 1.17 8.61 1.33
N LEU A 63 1.34 8.27 0.05
CA LEU A 63 1.46 9.23 -1.05
C LEU A 63 0.09 9.54 -1.68
N THR A 64 -0.99 9.09 -1.06
CA THR A 64 -2.38 9.23 -1.53
C THR A 64 -3.27 9.76 -0.42
N PRO A 65 -4.49 10.24 -0.74
CA PRO A 65 -5.47 10.63 0.28
C PRO A 65 -6.07 9.45 1.06
N LEU A 66 -5.77 8.20 0.70
CA LEU A 66 -6.28 7.01 1.37
C LEU A 66 -5.52 6.74 2.67
N SER A 67 -6.18 6.13 3.65
CA SER A 67 -5.59 5.79 4.95
C SER A 67 -5.33 4.29 5.07
N ILE A 68 -4.13 3.91 5.52
CA ILE A 68 -3.81 2.50 5.83
C ILE A 68 -4.64 1.96 6.99
N HIS A 69 -5.21 2.84 7.82
CA HIS A 69 -6.07 2.44 8.94
C HIS A 69 -7.43 1.90 8.48
N ASP A 70 -7.81 2.11 7.22
CA ASP A 70 -9.02 1.52 6.64
C ASP A 70 -8.82 0.03 6.29
N TYR A 71 -7.59 -0.49 6.39
CA TYR A 71 -7.18 -1.82 5.95
C TYR A 71 -6.37 -2.55 7.05
N GLU A 72 -7.02 -2.99 8.12
CA GLU A 72 -6.34 -3.46 9.34
C GLU A 72 -5.41 -4.67 9.12
N SER A 73 -5.79 -5.62 8.27
CA SER A 73 -4.94 -6.79 7.95
C SER A 73 -3.71 -6.37 7.18
N PHE A 74 -3.88 -5.43 6.24
CA PHE A 74 -2.78 -4.89 5.46
C PHE A 74 -1.81 -4.03 6.31
N LYS A 75 -2.35 -3.26 7.25
CA LYS A 75 -1.57 -2.56 8.28
C LYS A 75 -0.79 -3.55 9.16
N SER A 76 -1.44 -4.59 9.66
CA SER A 76 -0.82 -5.62 10.51
C SER A 76 0.30 -6.36 9.80
N HIS A 77 0.09 -6.69 8.52
CA HIS A 77 1.14 -7.24 7.64
C HIS A 77 2.35 -6.31 7.54
N SER A 78 2.12 -5.00 7.38
CA SER A 78 3.20 -4.01 7.27
C SER A 78 4.03 -3.90 8.55
N VAL A 79 3.38 -3.89 9.72
CA VAL A 79 4.07 -3.92 11.03
C VAL A 79 4.93 -5.18 11.15
N ARG A 80 4.41 -6.33 10.71
CA ARG A 80 5.15 -7.61 10.71
C ARG A 80 6.38 -7.53 9.81
N MET A 81 6.25 -6.96 8.61
CA MET A 81 7.36 -6.77 7.68
C MET A 81 8.41 -5.82 8.26
N GLU A 82 8.04 -4.78 9.01
CA GLU A 82 8.99 -3.86 9.66
C GLU A 82 9.79 -4.51 10.81
N ALA A 83 9.31 -5.63 11.35
CA ALA A 83 10.07 -6.43 12.30
C ALA A 83 11.15 -7.31 11.63
N ASP A 84 11.03 -7.60 10.32
CA ASP A 84 11.95 -8.44 9.55
C ASP A 84 13.33 -7.76 9.37
N GLU A 85 14.41 -8.52 9.57
CA GLU A 85 15.78 -7.98 9.47
C GLU A 85 16.16 -7.53 8.06
N GLY A 86 15.69 -8.24 7.03
CA GLY A 86 15.95 -7.88 5.64
C GLY A 86 15.27 -6.54 5.30
N VAL A 87 14.06 -6.33 5.81
CA VAL A 87 13.34 -5.05 5.66
C VAL A 87 14.06 -3.94 6.43
N LYS A 88 14.44 -4.15 7.69
CA LYS A 88 15.21 -3.17 8.49
C LYS A 88 16.49 -2.73 7.77
N LEU A 89 17.25 -3.69 7.26
CA LEU A 89 18.47 -3.43 6.50
C LEU A 89 18.20 -2.66 5.20
N ALA A 90 17.12 -3.00 4.48
CA ALA A 90 16.73 -2.28 3.27
C ALA A 90 16.33 -0.83 3.58
N LEU A 91 15.58 -0.60 4.66
CA LEU A 91 15.19 0.74 5.10
C LEU A 91 16.41 1.60 5.44
N ASP A 92 17.37 1.06 6.19
CA ASP A 92 18.61 1.76 6.56
C ASP A 92 19.41 2.15 5.31
N ARG A 93 19.62 1.21 4.38
CA ARG A 93 20.30 1.45 3.10
C ARG A 93 19.64 2.54 2.25
N GLN A 94 18.32 2.68 2.36
CA GLN A 94 17.54 3.69 1.63
C GLN A 94 17.33 4.97 2.45
N SER A 95 17.92 5.08 3.65
CA SER A 95 17.69 6.20 4.58
C SER A 95 16.20 6.44 4.88
N MET A 96 15.43 5.36 4.97
CA MET A 96 14.00 5.39 5.25
C MET A 96 13.70 4.93 6.68
N LYS A 97 12.62 5.45 7.26
CA LYS A 97 12.10 5.02 8.57
C LYS A 97 10.96 4.01 8.42
N PRO A 98 10.69 3.12 9.40
CA PRO A 98 9.46 2.35 9.42
C PRO A 98 8.23 3.27 9.39
N LEU A 99 7.10 2.74 8.92
CA LEU A 99 5.82 3.43 8.83
C LEU A 99 5.12 3.51 10.18
N PHE A 100 5.35 2.52 11.06
CA PHE A 100 4.70 2.33 12.35
C PHE A 100 5.69 2.35 13.52
#